data_AF-A0A1H0XMB0-F1
#
_entry.id   AF-A0A1H0XMB0-F1
#
_cell.length_a   1.000
_cell.length_b   1.000
_cell.length_c   1.000
_cell.angle_alpha   90.00
_cell.angle_beta   90.00
_cell.angle_gamma   90.00
#
_symmetry.space_group_name_H-M   'P 1'
#
loop_
_entity.id
_entity.type
_entity.pdbx_description
1 polymer ?
#
loop_
_entity_poly.entity_id
_entity_poly.type
_entity_poly.pdbx_seq_one_letter_code
_entity_poly.pdbx_strand_id
1 'polypeptide(L)'
;MNEACKGYNNHRDFEFEGNIYLFGYTFLCNVGACVSEMRSYISTFSDKAHTASMGIDMKLLLCKGRMLNCHRLLKDLEQHGEKQLDEFGFKYGGQPITTALMLSNLIRENVKLLKSLLDDVCHLLLKAGNDFFERYYLNQKKQVAEAPLEVEFHYWKLNTVDVTLDVLREKQALVTAEVLKKGVLKYDSRPTARELKMVRLDILTDLLPKGYPLPDDFDCTCAKFKRISSWDGLILNLNYSMLGKYLFMNDSHLTASDVQHLVQLDIKLQLINKEMLTLMFEKAHAPAPQLPQGADKYWQRLKEEGFVDANCQPLPGVTRKQMMYIADLFSEKLGMTKSKWKYFEELWHINNLAQEKWQCQQTGTLPERYKDIDAVFSD
;
A
#
# COMPACT_ATOMS: atom_id res chain seq x y z
N MET A 1 -37.59 -2.47 -17.67
CA MET A 1 -36.37 -3.30 -17.74
C MET A 1 -35.80 -3.70 -16.38
N ASN A 2 -36.02 -2.96 -15.28
CA ASN A 2 -35.36 -3.19 -13.98
C ASN A 2 -36.14 -3.99 -12.91
N GLU A 3 -37.37 -4.45 -13.18
CA GLU A 3 -38.13 -5.28 -12.22
C GLU A 3 -38.12 -6.78 -12.58
N ALA A 4 -37.99 -7.14 -13.86
CA ALA A 4 -38.00 -8.53 -14.30
C ALA A 4 -36.76 -9.32 -13.84
N CYS A 5 -35.65 -8.66 -13.49
CA CYS A 5 -34.41 -9.31 -13.11
C CYS A 5 -34.28 -9.63 -11.61
N LYS A 6 -35.18 -9.12 -10.75
CA LYS A 6 -35.05 -9.30 -9.29
C LYS A 6 -35.64 -10.61 -8.75
N GLY A 7 -36.46 -11.32 -9.53
CA GLY A 7 -37.16 -12.54 -9.10
C GLY A 7 -36.48 -13.87 -9.41
N TYR A 8 -35.45 -13.92 -10.26
CA TYR A 8 -35.00 -15.18 -10.89
C TYR A 8 -33.79 -15.86 -10.24
N ASN A 9 -33.37 -15.43 -9.05
CA ASN A 9 -32.20 -16.00 -8.37
C ASN A 9 -32.49 -17.18 -7.45
N ASN A 10 -33.76 -17.48 -7.19
CA ASN A 10 -34.16 -18.66 -6.43
C ASN A 10 -35.41 -19.21 -7.10
N HIS A 11 -35.36 -20.41 -7.69
CA HIS A 11 -36.38 -21.46 -7.55
C HIS A 11 -36.00 -22.66 -8.41
N ARG A 12 -36.01 -23.83 -7.75
CA ARG A 12 -36.07 -25.14 -8.40
C ARG A 12 -37.41 -25.22 -9.15
N ASP A 13 -37.41 -26.00 -10.23
CA ASP A 13 -38.54 -26.34 -11.10
C ASP A 13 -38.76 -25.39 -12.30
N PHE A 14 -38.19 -25.79 -13.43
CA PHE A 14 -38.39 -25.18 -14.75
C PHE A 14 -39.75 -25.59 -15.29
N GLU A 15 -40.77 -24.75 -15.12
CA GLU A 15 -41.98 -24.86 -15.93
C GLU A 15 -41.82 -24.04 -17.24
N PHE A 16 -42.24 -24.68 -18.34
CA PHE A 16 -42.48 -24.16 -19.70
C PHE A 16 -41.27 -23.75 -20.58
N GLU A 17 -41.21 -24.38 -21.78
CA GLU A 17 -40.20 -24.17 -22.84
C GLU A 17 -39.98 -22.67 -23.20
N GLY A 18 -41.04 -21.85 -23.12
CA GLY A 18 -40.96 -20.40 -23.36
C GLY A 18 -40.03 -19.64 -22.41
N ASN A 19 -39.88 -20.11 -21.16
CA ASN A 19 -39.00 -19.47 -20.18
C ASN A 19 -37.52 -19.70 -20.52
N ILE A 20 -37.18 -20.84 -21.13
CA ILE A 20 -35.81 -21.16 -21.56
C ILE A 20 -35.39 -20.25 -22.72
N TYR A 21 -36.28 -20.04 -23.70
CA TYR A 21 -35.99 -19.17 -24.85
C TYR A 21 -35.88 -17.69 -24.47
N LEU A 22 -36.79 -17.20 -23.62
CA LEU A 22 -36.73 -15.82 -23.12
C LEU A 22 -35.47 -15.57 -22.30
N PHE A 23 -35.08 -16.53 -21.45
CA PHE A 23 -33.82 -16.47 -20.72
C PHE A 23 -32.61 -16.50 -21.65
N GLY A 24 -32.59 -17.39 -22.65
CA GLY A 24 -31.53 -17.45 -23.66
C GLY A 24 -31.38 -16.15 -24.45
N TYR A 25 -32.50 -15.55 -24.87
CA TYR A 25 -32.49 -14.26 -25.56
C TYR A 25 -31.98 -13.13 -24.67
N THR A 26 -32.45 -13.06 -23.43
CA THR A 26 -31.99 -12.07 -22.44
C THR A 26 -30.49 -12.23 -22.17
N PHE A 27 -30.01 -13.47 -22.10
CA PHE A 27 -28.59 -13.77 -21.98
C PHE A 27 -27.80 -13.27 -23.20
N LEU A 28 -28.27 -13.56 -24.42
CA LEU A 28 -27.64 -13.11 -25.67
C LEU A 28 -27.53 -11.58 -25.74
N CYS A 29 -28.61 -10.84 -25.43
CA CYS A 29 -28.59 -9.38 -25.43
C CYS A 29 -27.57 -8.80 -24.44
N ASN A 30 -27.46 -9.40 -23.25
CA ASN A 30 -26.49 -8.97 -22.24
C ASN A 30 -25.05 -9.22 -22.68
N VAL A 31 -24.75 -10.38 -23.28
CA VAL A 31 -23.40 -10.66 -23.81
C VAL A 31 -23.08 -9.75 -24.98
N GLY A 32 -24.02 -9.51 -25.89
CA GLY A 32 -23.85 -8.59 -27.02
C GLY A 32 -23.51 -7.16 -26.60
N ALA A 33 -24.19 -6.64 -25.57
CA ALA A 33 -23.87 -5.33 -25.00
C ALA A 33 -22.44 -5.30 -24.43
N CYS A 34 -22.02 -6.35 -23.71
CA CYS A 34 -20.65 -6.46 -23.18
C CYS A 34 -19.59 -6.47 -24.30
N VAL A 35 -19.84 -7.22 -25.38
CA VAL A 35 -18.97 -7.27 -26.55
C VAL A 35 -18.81 -5.90 -27.20
N SER A 36 -19.92 -5.17 -27.41
CA SER A 36 -19.90 -3.84 -28.03
C SER A 36 -19.07 -2.85 -27.21
N GLU A 37 -19.23 -2.87 -25.89
CA GLU A 37 -18.47 -2.00 -24.99
C GLU A 37 -16.98 -2.36 -24.92
N MET A 38 -16.64 -3.65 -24.85
CA MET A 38 -15.24 -4.09 -24.87
C MET A 38 -14.54 -3.66 -26.16
N ARG A 39 -15.21 -3.76 -27.31
CA ARG A 39 -14.69 -3.26 -28.59
C ARG A 39 -14.44 -1.76 -28.55
N SER A 40 -15.39 -0.99 -28.04
CA SER A 40 -15.24 0.45 -27.87
C SER A 40 -14.08 0.79 -26.93
N TYR A 41 -13.88 0.02 -25.87
CA TYR A 41 -12.75 0.19 -24.96
C TYR A 41 -11.42 -0.08 -25.64
N ILE A 42 -11.25 -1.25 -26.28
CA ILE A 42 -10.03 -1.61 -27.01
C ILE A 42 -9.68 -0.54 -28.04
N SER A 43 -10.66 -0.06 -28.80
CA SER A 43 -10.44 0.95 -29.83
C SER A 43 -10.09 2.34 -29.27
N THR A 44 -10.39 2.60 -28.00
CA THR A 44 -10.12 3.89 -27.35
C THR A 44 -9.10 3.79 -26.21
N PHE A 45 -8.42 2.65 -26.08
CA PHE A 45 -7.51 2.37 -24.97
C PHE A 45 -6.33 3.35 -24.90
N SER A 46 -5.81 3.78 -26.05
CA SER A 46 -4.76 4.81 -26.14
C SER A 46 -5.21 6.18 -25.64
N ASP A 47 -6.48 6.52 -25.86
CA ASP A 47 -7.01 7.88 -25.67
C ASP A 47 -7.78 8.02 -24.34
N LYS A 48 -8.32 6.92 -23.80
CA LYS A 48 -9.16 6.86 -22.58
C LYS A 48 -8.44 6.30 -21.35
N ALA A 49 -7.12 6.21 -21.36
CA ALA A 49 -6.32 5.95 -20.14
C ALA A 49 -6.67 6.93 -18.98
N HIS A 50 -7.34 8.05 -19.29
CA HIS A 50 -7.81 9.06 -18.34
C HIS A 50 -9.24 8.89 -17.80
N THR A 51 -10.10 8.04 -18.38
CA THR A 51 -11.55 8.02 -18.04
C THR A 51 -12.18 6.63 -17.87
N ALA A 52 -11.48 5.55 -18.20
CA ALA A 52 -12.09 4.21 -18.18
C ALA A 52 -11.96 3.53 -16.79
N SER A 53 -12.80 3.97 -15.85
CA SER A 53 -12.82 3.42 -14.48
C SER A 53 -14.02 2.54 -14.13
N MET A 54 -15.11 2.43 -14.91
CA MET A 54 -16.35 1.87 -14.33
C MET A 54 -17.02 0.70 -15.06
N GLY A 55 -16.60 0.32 -16.28
CA GLY A 55 -17.40 -0.61 -17.10
C GLY A 55 -16.96 -2.07 -17.12
N ILE A 56 -15.65 -2.32 -16.98
CA ILE A 56 -15.04 -3.54 -17.53
C ILE A 56 -15.04 -4.68 -16.52
N ASP A 57 -14.66 -4.42 -15.26
CA ASP A 57 -14.62 -5.46 -14.24
C ASP A 57 -16.01 -5.93 -13.81
N MET A 58 -17.00 -5.02 -13.67
CA MET A 58 -18.36 -5.40 -13.29
C MET A 58 -19.03 -6.29 -14.36
N LYS A 59 -18.73 -6.04 -15.65
CA LYS A 59 -19.27 -6.83 -16.78
C LYS A 59 -18.47 -8.10 -17.00
N LEU A 60 -17.16 -8.13 -16.75
CA LEU A 60 -16.36 -9.35 -16.78
C LEU A 60 -16.69 -10.33 -15.67
N LEU A 61 -16.93 -9.86 -14.45
CA LEU A 61 -17.38 -10.67 -13.32
C LEU A 61 -18.83 -11.16 -13.51
N LEU A 62 -19.73 -10.30 -14.01
CA LEU A 62 -21.07 -10.73 -14.42
C LEU A 62 -21.02 -11.77 -15.55
N CYS A 63 -20.11 -11.62 -16.51
CA CYS A 63 -19.90 -12.61 -17.57
C CYS A 63 -19.29 -13.91 -17.03
N LYS A 64 -18.33 -13.90 -16.11
CA LYS A 64 -17.78 -15.12 -15.47
C LYS A 64 -18.84 -15.88 -14.67
N GLY A 65 -19.63 -15.17 -13.85
CA GLY A 65 -20.72 -15.75 -13.07
C GLY A 65 -21.88 -16.28 -13.92
N ARG A 66 -22.22 -15.58 -15.01
CA ARG A 66 -23.27 -16.01 -15.95
C ARG A 66 -22.77 -17.05 -16.97
N MET A 67 -21.47 -17.12 -17.26
CA MET A 67 -20.85 -18.14 -18.12
C MET A 67 -20.85 -19.55 -17.52
N LEU A 68 -20.85 -19.68 -16.19
CA LEU A 68 -21.01 -20.96 -15.50
C LEU A 68 -22.37 -21.62 -15.80
N ASN A 69 -23.39 -20.82 -16.13
CA ASN A 69 -24.71 -21.32 -16.56
C ASN A 69 -24.84 -21.51 -18.08
N CYS A 70 -23.87 -21.06 -18.88
CA CYS A 70 -23.91 -21.22 -20.34
C CYS A 70 -23.90 -22.68 -20.79
N HIS A 71 -23.15 -23.56 -20.11
CA HIS A 71 -23.06 -24.96 -20.55
C HIS A 71 -24.41 -25.67 -20.43
N ARG A 72 -25.16 -25.40 -19.36
CA ARG A 72 -26.50 -25.97 -19.18
C ARG A 72 -27.51 -25.35 -20.15
N LEU A 73 -27.52 -24.01 -20.26
CA LEU A 73 -28.39 -23.30 -21.20
C LEU A 73 -28.16 -23.72 -22.66
N LEU A 74 -26.90 -23.84 -23.10
CA LEU A 74 -26.55 -24.29 -24.45
C LEU A 74 -27.03 -25.73 -24.69
N LYS A 75 -26.83 -26.61 -23.72
CA LYS A 75 -27.30 -28.00 -23.81
C LYS A 75 -28.81 -28.10 -23.90
N ASP A 76 -29.53 -27.31 -23.11
CA ASP A 76 -31.00 -27.28 -23.10
C ASP A 76 -31.54 -26.70 -24.43
N LEU A 77 -30.93 -25.63 -24.96
CA LEU A 77 -31.30 -25.08 -26.27
C LEU A 77 -30.96 -26.03 -27.44
N GLU A 78 -29.84 -26.76 -27.36
CA GLU A 78 -29.43 -27.75 -28.36
C GLU A 78 -30.37 -28.96 -28.39
N GLN A 79 -30.90 -29.38 -27.24
CA GLN A 79 -31.93 -30.44 -27.15
C GLN A 79 -33.24 -30.06 -27.85
N HIS A 80 -33.52 -28.76 -27.98
CA HIS A 80 -34.70 -28.25 -28.67
C HIS A 80 -34.47 -28.01 -30.18
N GLY A 81 -33.23 -28.13 -30.68
CA GLY A 81 -32.92 -28.23 -32.11
C GLY A 81 -33.53 -27.15 -33.01
N GLU A 82 -34.21 -27.56 -34.08
CA GLU A 82 -34.85 -26.68 -35.07
C GLU A 82 -36.26 -26.18 -34.65
N LYS A 83 -36.66 -26.34 -33.39
CA LYS A 83 -37.94 -25.80 -32.91
C LYS A 83 -38.03 -24.30 -33.22
N GLN A 84 -39.13 -23.92 -33.87
CA GLN A 84 -39.40 -22.54 -34.27
C GLN A 84 -39.68 -21.67 -33.03
N LEU A 85 -39.16 -20.45 -33.05
CA LEU A 85 -39.31 -19.42 -32.02
C LEU A 85 -40.25 -18.29 -32.48
N ASP A 86 -40.89 -18.44 -33.64
CA ASP A 86 -41.64 -17.41 -34.35
C ASP A 86 -42.72 -16.70 -33.51
N GLU A 87 -43.23 -17.37 -32.47
CA GLU A 87 -44.22 -16.80 -31.53
C GLU A 87 -43.65 -15.67 -30.64
N PHE A 88 -42.33 -15.56 -30.49
CA PHE A 88 -41.70 -14.63 -29.54
C PHE A 88 -41.09 -13.37 -30.16
N GLY A 89 -41.00 -13.28 -31.49
CA GLY A 89 -40.56 -12.06 -32.19
C GLY A 89 -39.11 -11.61 -31.90
N PHE A 90 -38.23 -12.51 -31.47
CA PHE A 90 -36.86 -12.18 -31.08
C PHE A 90 -36.00 -11.70 -32.26
N LYS A 91 -35.23 -10.62 -32.04
CA LYS A 91 -34.28 -10.08 -33.03
C LYS A 91 -32.93 -9.76 -32.39
N TYR A 92 -31.84 -10.01 -33.11
CA TYR A 92 -30.48 -9.64 -32.70
C TYR A 92 -29.72 -9.03 -33.88
N GLY A 93 -29.14 -7.84 -33.71
CA GLY A 93 -28.48 -7.12 -34.81
C GLY A 93 -29.39 -6.79 -35.99
N GLY A 94 -30.71 -6.70 -35.78
CA GLY A 94 -31.71 -6.49 -36.83
C GLY A 94 -32.19 -7.78 -37.53
N GLN A 95 -31.56 -8.93 -37.28
CA GLN A 95 -31.97 -10.21 -37.86
C GLN A 95 -32.92 -10.99 -36.92
N PRO A 96 -33.98 -11.63 -37.46
CA PRO A 96 -34.87 -12.46 -36.68
C PRO A 96 -34.17 -13.74 -36.20
N ILE A 97 -34.45 -14.13 -34.96
CA ILE A 97 -34.03 -15.42 -34.40
C ILE A 97 -35.23 -16.35 -34.48
N THR A 98 -35.21 -17.25 -35.47
CA THR A 98 -36.36 -18.11 -35.77
C THR A 98 -36.27 -19.49 -35.14
N THR A 99 -35.10 -19.94 -34.67
CA THR A 99 -34.96 -21.28 -34.06
C THR A 99 -34.11 -21.29 -32.78
N ALA A 100 -34.37 -22.28 -31.92
CA ALA A 100 -33.55 -22.52 -30.73
C ALA A 100 -32.08 -22.78 -31.07
N LEU A 101 -31.80 -23.48 -32.18
CA LEU A 101 -30.44 -23.68 -32.70
C LEU A 101 -29.77 -22.36 -33.11
N MET A 102 -30.48 -21.44 -33.78
CA MET A 102 -29.94 -20.11 -34.10
C MET A 102 -29.61 -19.32 -32.83
N LEU A 103 -30.49 -19.35 -31.82
CA LEU A 103 -30.24 -18.71 -30.54
C LEU A 103 -29.00 -19.28 -29.84
N SER A 104 -28.85 -20.62 -29.81
CA SER A 104 -27.69 -21.31 -29.23
C SER A 104 -26.38 -20.94 -29.94
N ASN A 105 -26.39 -20.93 -31.29
CA ASN A 105 -25.21 -20.56 -32.09
C ASN A 105 -24.78 -19.11 -31.84
N LEU A 106 -25.72 -18.16 -31.81
CA LEU A 106 -25.44 -16.77 -31.52
C LEU A 106 -24.85 -16.59 -30.11
N ILE A 107 -25.38 -17.29 -29.11
CA ILE A 107 -24.83 -17.28 -27.75
C ILE A 107 -23.39 -17.79 -27.76
N ARG A 108 -23.12 -18.91 -28.46
CA ARG A 108 -21.81 -19.54 -28.55
C ARG A 108 -20.78 -18.62 -29.21
N GLU A 109 -21.14 -17.97 -30.31
CA GLU A 109 -20.29 -17.01 -31.02
C GLU A 109 -19.96 -15.79 -30.17
N ASN A 110 -20.96 -15.20 -29.52
CA ASN A 110 -20.76 -14.02 -28.67
C ASN A 110 -19.91 -14.35 -27.43
N VAL A 111 -20.04 -15.55 -26.86
CA VAL A 111 -19.16 -16.02 -25.77
C VAL A 111 -17.72 -16.23 -26.25
N LYS A 112 -17.50 -16.80 -27.45
CA LYS A 112 -16.16 -16.93 -28.04
C LYS A 112 -15.52 -15.57 -28.28
N LEU A 113 -16.27 -14.65 -28.86
CA LEU A 113 -15.81 -13.29 -29.12
C LEU A 113 -15.49 -12.55 -27.82
N LEU A 114 -16.32 -12.69 -26.79
CA LEU A 114 -16.06 -12.12 -25.47
C LEU A 114 -14.75 -12.63 -24.87
N LYS A 115 -14.45 -13.93 -25.00
CA LYS A 115 -13.16 -14.50 -24.55
C LYS A 115 -11.98 -13.88 -25.29
N SER A 116 -12.06 -13.77 -26.62
CA SER A 116 -11.01 -13.14 -27.43
C SER A 116 -10.79 -11.67 -27.03
N LEU A 117 -11.86 -10.91 -26.83
CA LEU A 117 -11.76 -9.50 -26.41
C LEU A 117 -11.18 -9.38 -25.00
N LEU A 118 -11.48 -10.32 -24.11
CA LEU A 118 -10.87 -10.39 -22.79
C LEU A 118 -9.36 -10.66 -22.88
N ASP A 119 -8.93 -11.56 -23.77
CA ASP A 119 -7.50 -11.82 -23.99
C ASP A 119 -6.81 -10.56 -24.53
N ASP A 120 -7.43 -9.84 -25.47
CA ASP A 120 -6.93 -8.56 -26.00
C ASP A 120 -6.80 -7.49 -24.90
N VAL A 121 -7.82 -7.34 -24.05
CA VAL A 121 -7.78 -6.42 -22.90
C VAL A 121 -6.67 -6.82 -21.92
N CYS A 122 -6.52 -8.12 -21.62
CA CYS A 122 -5.42 -8.61 -20.79
C CYS A 122 -4.06 -8.26 -21.40
N HIS A 123 -3.89 -8.44 -22.71
CA HIS A 123 -2.66 -8.07 -23.41
C HIS A 123 -2.39 -6.56 -23.38
N LEU A 124 -3.42 -5.73 -23.50
CA LEU A 124 -3.30 -4.27 -23.38
C LEU A 124 -2.92 -3.85 -21.97
N LEU A 125 -3.53 -4.45 -20.94
CA LEU A 125 -3.19 -4.20 -19.53
C LEU A 125 -1.76 -4.64 -19.20
N LEU A 126 -1.29 -5.77 -19.76
CA LEU A 126 0.10 -6.21 -19.63
C LEU A 126 1.08 -5.22 -20.27
N LYS A 127 0.72 -4.59 -21.39
CA LYS A 127 1.53 -3.57 -22.07
C LYS A 127 1.49 -2.20 -21.37
N ALA A 128 0.40 -1.87 -20.70
CA ALA A 128 0.21 -0.57 -20.06
C ALA A 128 1.12 -0.34 -18.84
N GLY A 129 1.69 -1.41 -18.28
CA GLY A 129 2.70 -1.35 -17.22
C GLY A 129 2.19 -0.77 -15.89
N ASN A 130 3.13 -0.55 -14.97
CA ASN A 130 2.83 -0.07 -13.62
C ASN A 130 2.25 1.35 -13.58
N ASP A 131 2.61 2.19 -14.55
CA ASP A 131 2.20 3.60 -14.66
C ASP A 131 0.69 3.77 -14.85
N PHE A 132 0.04 2.82 -15.52
CA PHE A 132 -1.40 2.85 -15.69
C PHE A 132 -2.13 2.78 -14.35
N PHE A 133 -1.75 1.81 -13.51
CA PHE A 133 -2.36 1.61 -12.21
C PHE A 133 -2.09 2.76 -11.26
N GLU A 134 -0.88 3.32 -11.30
CA GLU A 134 -0.55 4.51 -10.52
C GLU A 134 -1.42 5.71 -10.93
N ARG A 135 -1.57 5.98 -12.23
CA ARG A 135 -2.47 7.04 -12.71
C ARG A 135 -3.92 6.81 -12.31
N TYR A 136 -4.39 5.56 -12.35
CA TYR A 136 -5.73 5.21 -11.89
C TYR A 136 -5.92 5.58 -10.41
N TYR A 137 -4.97 5.20 -9.55
CA TYR A 137 -5.00 5.58 -8.13
C TYR A 137 -5.01 7.09 -7.93
N LEU A 138 -4.11 7.82 -8.60
CA LEU A 138 -4.00 9.27 -8.47
C LEU A 138 -5.29 9.99 -8.92
N ASN A 139 -6.02 9.43 -9.88
CA ASN A 139 -7.33 9.96 -10.28
C ASN A 139 -8.42 9.71 -9.23
N GLN A 140 -8.40 8.57 -8.53
CA GLN A 140 -9.30 8.34 -7.39
C GLN A 140 -8.96 9.29 -6.23
N LYS A 141 -7.68 9.52 -5.96
CA LYS A 141 -7.22 10.44 -4.91
C LYS A 141 -7.78 11.85 -5.08
N LYS A 142 -7.80 12.39 -6.30
CA LYS A 142 -8.35 13.72 -6.61
C LYS A 142 -9.83 13.92 -6.22
N GLN A 143 -10.58 12.83 -6.02
CA GLN A 143 -11.99 12.90 -5.65
C GLN A 143 -12.19 13.09 -4.14
N VAL A 144 -11.14 12.94 -3.33
CA VAL A 144 -11.21 13.08 -1.87
C VAL A 144 -10.59 14.41 -1.47
N ALA A 145 -11.35 15.20 -0.70
CA ALA A 145 -10.87 16.49 -0.19
C ALA A 145 -9.78 16.28 0.88
N GLU A 146 -8.62 16.88 0.68
CA GLU A 146 -7.48 16.80 1.62
C GLU A 146 -7.65 17.74 2.83
N ALA A 147 -8.20 18.94 2.62
CA ALA A 147 -8.28 20.00 3.63
C ALA A 147 -8.89 19.57 4.99
N PRO A 148 -9.99 18.78 5.06
CA PRO A 148 -10.51 18.31 6.35
C PRO A 148 -9.53 17.43 7.13
N LEU A 149 -8.74 16.61 6.43
CA LEU A 149 -7.75 15.71 7.03
C LEU A 149 -6.53 16.49 7.51
N GLU A 150 -6.15 17.54 6.79
CA GLU A 150 -5.11 18.46 7.23
C GLU A 150 -5.53 19.16 8.53
N VAL A 151 -6.76 19.67 8.61
CA VAL A 151 -7.29 20.31 9.82
C VAL A 151 -7.31 19.31 11.00
N GLU A 152 -7.75 18.08 10.77
CA GLU A 152 -7.72 17.00 11.78
C GLU A 152 -6.30 16.76 12.30
N PHE A 153 -5.32 16.69 11.40
CA PHE A 153 -3.92 16.45 11.75
C PHE A 153 -3.31 17.62 12.54
N HIS A 154 -3.55 18.87 12.11
CA HIS A 154 -3.06 20.05 12.84
C HIS A 154 -3.72 20.18 14.22
N TYR A 155 -5.01 19.90 14.32
CA TYR A 155 -5.70 19.89 15.60
C TYR A 155 -5.12 18.82 16.53
N TRP A 156 -4.85 17.61 16.03
CA TRP A 156 -4.15 16.58 16.80
C TRP A 156 -2.76 17.05 17.26
N LYS A 157 -1.98 17.68 16.37
CA LYS A 157 -0.64 18.22 16.68
C LYS A 157 -0.69 19.24 17.81
N LEU A 158 -1.63 20.19 17.76
CA LEU A 158 -1.80 21.23 18.78
C LEU A 158 -2.18 20.68 20.17
N ASN A 159 -2.89 19.56 20.21
CA ASN A 159 -3.32 18.92 21.45
C ASN A 159 -2.35 17.85 21.96
N THR A 160 -1.27 17.58 21.22
CA THR A 160 -0.27 16.59 21.60
C THR A 160 0.89 17.28 22.28
N VAL A 161 1.16 16.88 23.54
CA VAL A 161 2.31 17.39 24.29
C VAL A 161 3.57 16.81 23.69
N ASP A 162 4.38 17.66 23.06
CA ASP A 162 5.68 17.35 22.45
C ASP A 162 5.63 16.27 21.35
N VAL A 163 5.57 16.72 20.09
CA VAL A 163 5.44 15.83 18.93
C VAL A 163 6.83 15.29 18.56
N THR A 164 7.14 14.12 19.09
CA THR A 164 8.40 13.41 18.81
C THR A 164 8.26 12.40 17.68
N LEU A 165 9.39 11.86 17.19
CA LEU A 165 9.37 10.79 16.18
C LEU A 165 8.63 9.53 16.65
N ASP A 166 8.73 9.17 17.93
CA ASP A 166 8.03 7.99 18.46
C ASP A 166 6.51 8.22 18.51
N VAL A 167 6.08 9.41 18.92
CA VAL A 167 4.65 9.81 18.90
C VAL A 167 4.08 9.79 17.47
N LEU A 168 4.87 10.23 16.47
CA LEU A 168 4.47 10.14 15.07
C LEU A 168 4.39 8.70 14.57
N ARG A 169 5.27 7.80 15.03
CA ARG A 169 5.21 6.36 14.69
C ARG A 169 3.99 5.69 15.31
N GLU A 170 3.65 6.00 16.55
CA GLU A 170 2.41 5.54 17.18
C GLU A 170 1.19 6.03 16.40
N LYS A 171 1.19 7.31 15.97
CA LYS A 171 0.13 7.87 15.13
C LYS A 171 0.05 7.16 13.78
N GLN A 172 1.18 6.87 13.13
CA GLN A 172 1.27 6.14 11.86
C GLN A 172 0.68 4.72 11.99
N ALA A 173 1.04 4.01 13.07
CA ALA A 173 0.49 2.70 13.39
C ALA A 173 -1.02 2.75 13.63
N LEU A 174 -1.48 3.73 14.41
CA LEU A 174 -2.90 3.91 14.75
C LEU A 174 -3.76 4.18 13.52
N VAL A 175 -3.41 5.16 12.68
CA VAL A 175 -4.21 5.49 11.49
C VAL A 175 -4.24 4.33 10.49
N THR A 176 -3.13 3.59 10.38
CA THR A 176 -3.06 2.39 9.55
C THR A 176 -3.99 1.31 10.10
N ALA A 177 -3.92 1.02 11.40
CA ALA A 177 -4.74 -0.01 12.02
C ALA A 177 -6.23 0.32 11.96
N GLU A 178 -6.62 1.59 12.18
CA GLU A 178 -8.01 2.04 12.06
C GLU A 178 -8.60 1.79 10.66
N VAL A 179 -7.82 2.06 9.60
CA VAL A 179 -8.29 1.85 8.22
C VAL A 179 -8.32 0.36 7.88
N LEU A 180 -7.31 -0.41 8.29
CA LEU A 180 -7.27 -1.85 8.03
C LEU A 180 -8.42 -2.59 8.73
N LYS A 181 -8.81 -2.17 9.95
CA LYS A 181 -9.97 -2.70 10.67
C LYS A 181 -11.30 -2.55 9.94
N LYS A 182 -11.40 -1.60 9.00
CA LYS A 182 -12.60 -1.40 8.18
C LYS A 182 -12.71 -2.43 7.04
N GLY A 183 -11.74 -3.35 6.91
CA GLY A 183 -11.80 -4.43 5.93
C GLY A 183 -11.59 -3.96 4.48
N VAL A 184 -10.87 -2.85 4.29
CA VAL A 184 -10.67 -2.23 2.96
C VAL A 184 -9.91 -3.13 1.96
N LEU A 185 -9.25 -4.19 2.44
CA LEU A 185 -8.53 -5.20 1.65
C LEU A 185 -9.26 -6.55 1.55
N LYS A 186 -10.57 -6.61 1.82
CA LYS A 186 -11.35 -7.86 1.88
C LYS A 186 -11.33 -8.67 0.57
N TYR A 187 -11.25 -8.00 -0.58
CA TYR A 187 -11.26 -8.67 -1.89
C TYR A 187 -9.89 -9.09 -2.41
N ASP A 188 -8.80 -8.69 -1.72
CA ASP A 188 -7.48 -9.19 -2.10
C ASP A 188 -7.38 -10.70 -1.81
N SER A 189 -6.58 -11.36 -2.65
CA SER A 189 -6.23 -12.77 -2.53
C SER A 189 -5.70 -13.11 -1.14
N ARG A 190 -5.97 -14.34 -0.68
CA ARG A 190 -5.51 -14.79 0.65
C ARG A 190 -3.97 -14.71 0.73
N PRO A 191 -3.42 -14.27 1.87
CA PRO A 191 -1.98 -14.37 2.12
C PRO A 191 -1.47 -15.80 2.03
N THR A 192 -0.26 -15.95 1.50
CA THR A 192 0.51 -17.19 1.59
C THR A 192 1.06 -17.38 3.00
N ALA A 193 1.41 -18.62 3.36
CA ALA A 193 2.05 -18.90 4.65
C ALA A 193 3.37 -18.13 4.84
N ARG A 194 4.08 -17.82 3.75
CA ARG A 194 5.29 -17.00 3.79
C ARG A 194 4.98 -15.56 4.16
N GLU A 195 3.95 -14.97 3.57
CA GLU A 195 3.56 -13.58 3.85
C GLU A 195 3.10 -13.41 5.30
N LEU A 196 2.32 -14.35 5.84
CA LEU A 196 1.89 -14.35 7.23
C LEU A 196 3.07 -14.38 8.21
N LYS A 197 4.08 -15.22 7.95
CA LYS A 197 5.31 -15.27 8.77
C LYS A 197 6.11 -13.96 8.77
N MET A 198 5.91 -13.10 7.78
CA MET A 198 6.58 -11.80 7.69
C MET A 198 5.82 -10.68 8.42
N VAL A 199 4.65 -10.96 8.98
CA VAL A 199 3.89 -10.01 9.78
C VAL A 199 4.44 -10.00 11.20
N ARG A 200 4.78 -8.81 11.69
CA ARG A 200 5.29 -8.56 13.03
C ARG A 200 4.23 -7.84 13.86
N LEU A 201 3.17 -8.57 14.22
CA LEU A 201 2.07 -8.02 15.04
C LEU A 201 2.56 -7.59 16.43
N ASP A 202 3.60 -8.23 16.95
CA ASP A 202 4.25 -7.84 18.20
C ASP A 202 4.70 -6.37 18.15
N ILE A 203 5.48 -6.01 17.12
CA ILE A 203 5.98 -4.64 16.93
C ILE A 203 4.82 -3.65 16.76
N LEU A 204 3.79 -4.05 16.00
CA LEU A 204 2.63 -3.17 15.78
C LEU A 204 1.84 -2.94 17.07
N THR A 205 1.67 -3.98 17.88
CA THR A 205 0.90 -3.90 19.13
C THR A 205 1.60 -2.99 20.15
N ASP A 206 2.94 -2.99 20.17
CA ASP A 206 3.73 -2.10 21.02
C ASP A 206 3.58 -0.61 20.65
N LEU A 207 3.19 -0.30 19.40
CA LEU A 207 2.96 1.06 18.90
C LEU A 207 1.50 1.51 19.03
N LEU A 208 0.60 0.64 19.47
CA LEU A 208 -0.82 0.93 19.60
C LEU A 208 -1.19 1.24 21.05
N PRO A 209 -2.29 1.98 21.30
CA PRO A 209 -2.78 2.20 22.65
C PRO A 209 -2.96 0.89 23.42
N LYS A 210 -2.65 0.90 24.72
CA LYS A 210 -2.77 -0.30 25.55
C LYS A 210 -4.21 -0.85 25.50
N GLY A 211 -4.34 -2.13 25.14
CA GLY A 211 -5.64 -2.78 24.99
C GLY A 211 -6.39 -2.41 23.71
N TYR A 212 -5.72 -1.83 22.71
CA TYR A 212 -6.34 -1.51 21.43
C TYR A 212 -6.91 -2.77 20.77
N PRO A 213 -8.22 -2.82 20.47
CA PRO A 213 -8.86 -4.04 19.98
C PRO A 213 -8.50 -4.28 18.51
N LEU A 214 -7.90 -5.43 18.23
CA LEU A 214 -7.58 -5.91 16.89
C LEU A 214 -8.47 -7.13 16.53
N PRO A 215 -8.95 -7.24 15.28
CA PRO A 215 -9.64 -8.43 14.79
C PRO A 215 -8.78 -9.69 14.88
N ASP A 216 -9.41 -10.86 15.00
CA ASP A 216 -8.71 -12.14 15.08
C ASP A 216 -7.89 -12.45 13.82
N ASP A 217 -8.34 -11.98 12.65
CA ASP A 217 -7.69 -12.16 11.34
C ASP A 217 -6.84 -10.94 10.92
N PHE A 218 -6.44 -10.11 11.88
CA PHE A 218 -5.72 -8.87 11.57
C PHE A 218 -4.34 -9.12 10.97
N ASP A 219 -3.69 -10.23 11.31
CA ASP A 219 -2.43 -10.67 10.67
C ASP A 219 -2.59 -10.85 9.16
N CYS A 220 -3.71 -11.44 8.72
CA CYS A 220 -4.04 -11.63 7.31
C CYS A 220 -4.23 -10.28 6.61
N THR A 221 -4.86 -9.33 7.29
CA THR A 221 -5.05 -7.98 6.76
C THR A 221 -3.73 -7.22 6.65
N CYS A 222 -2.85 -7.31 7.66
CA CYS A 222 -1.50 -6.76 7.60
C CYS A 222 -0.65 -7.38 6.49
N ALA A 223 -0.75 -8.70 6.27
CA ALA A 223 -0.05 -9.38 5.18
C ALA A 223 -0.50 -8.88 3.80
N LYS A 224 -1.80 -8.65 3.59
CA LYS A 224 -2.34 -8.03 2.38
C LYS A 224 -1.82 -6.60 2.22
N PHE A 225 -1.86 -5.82 3.30
CA PHE A 225 -1.39 -4.43 3.28
C PHE A 225 0.09 -4.31 2.87
N LYS A 226 0.93 -5.26 3.31
CA LYS A 226 2.34 -5.32 2.94
C LYS A 226 2.59 -5.42 1.43
N ARG A 227 1.62 -5.89 0.63
CA ARG A 227 1.73 -5.95 -0.84
C ARG A 227 1.62 -4.58 -1.50
N ILE A 228 0.97 -3.63 -0.82
CA ILE A 228 0.71 -2.28 -1.30
C ILE A 228 1.50 -1.21 -0.51
N SER A 229 2.40 -1.62 0.38
CA SER A 229 3.20 -0.73 1.21
C SER A 229 4.66 -1.13 1.26
N SER A 230 5.54 -0.19 1.56
CA SER A 230 6.96 -0.39 1.79
C SER A 230 7.45 0.47 2.94
N TRP A 231 8.59 0.10 3.52
CA TRP A 231 9.25 0.87 4.57
C TRP A 231 10.53 1.48 4.01
N ASP A 232 10.71 2.78 4.23
CA ASP A 232 11.98 3.48 4.07
C ASP A 232 12.42 4.01 5.43
N GLY A 233 13.28 3.24 6.10
CA GLY A 233 13.59 3.46 7.52
C GLY A 233 12.33 3.42 8.39
N LEU A 234 11.96 4.57 8.96
CA LEU A 234 10.77 4.74 9.81
C LEU A 234 9.53 5.22 9.03
N ILE A 235 9.67 5.49 7.73
CA ILE A 235 8.61 6.03 6.88
C ILE A 235 7.86 4.88 6.21
N LEU A 236 6.56 4.79 6.48
CA LEU A 236 5.66 3.87 5.78
C LEU A 236 5.16 4.55 4.51
N ASN A 237 5.54 3.98 3.37
CA ASN A 237 5.15 4.45 2.04
C ASN A 237 4.12 3.51 1.41
N LEU A 238 3.21 4.07 0.62
CA LEU A 238 2.28 3.29 -0.20
C LEU A 238 2.83 3.15 -1.62
N ASN A 239 2.73 1.94 -2.16
CA ASN A 239 3.06 1.68 -3.56
C ASN A 239 1.81 1.98 -4.41
N TYR A 240 1.79 3.14 -5.07
CA TYR A 240 0.63 3.59 -5.84
C TYR A 240 0.29 2.68 -7.01
N SER A 241 1.27 2.04 -7.63
CA SER A 241 0.99 1.08 -8.69
C SER A 241 0.27 -0.15 -8.15
N MET A 242 0.73 -0.70 -7.02
CA MET A 242 0.10 -1.87 -6.40
C MET A 242 -1.27 -1.52 -5.78
N LEU A 243 -1.39 -0.35 -5.16
CA LEU A 243 -2.65 0.16 -4.63
C LEU A 243 -3.66 0.42 -5.75
N GLY A 244 -3.23 1.08 -6.83
CA GLY A 244 -4.04 1.33 -8.02
C GLY A 244 -4.46 0.04 -8.71
N LYS A 245 -3.59 -0.97 -8.75
CA LYS A 245 -3.92 -2.30 -9.26
C LYS A 245 -4.96 -2.98 -8.38
N TYR A 246 -4.82 -2.91 -7.05
CA TYR A 246 -5.82 -3.44 -6.14
C TYR A 246 -7.18 -2.77 -6.35
N LEU A 247 -7.23 -1.43 -6.41
CA LEU A 247 -8.46 -0.70 -6.65
C LEU A 247 -9.07 -1.05 -8.00
N PHE A 248 -8.25 -1.02 -9.07
CA PHE A 248 -8.70 -1.33 -10.42
C PHE A 248 -9.34 -2.72 -10.48
N MET A 249 -8.60 -3.76 -10.05
CA MET A 249 -9.05 -5.17 -10.13
C MET A 249 -10.27 -5.49 -9.25
N ASN A 250 -10.62 -4.63 -8.30
CA ASN A 250 -11.71 -4.83 -7.35
C ASN A 250 -12.76 -3.72 -7.39
N ASP A 251 -12.70 -2.80 -8.35
CA ASP A 251 -13.54 -1.59 -8.41
C ASP A 251 -15.04 -1.94 -8.34
N SER A 252 -15.43 -3.00 -9.04
CA SER A 252 -16.82 -3.49 -9.05
C SER A 252 -17.34 -4.04 -7.71
N HIS A 253 -16.44 -4.34 -6.78
CA HIS A 253 -16.75 -4.92 -5.47
C HIS A 253 -16.56 -3.91 -4.33
N LEU A 254 -15.70 -2.92 -4.53
CA LEU A 254 -15.42 -1.87 -3.57
C LEU A 254 -16.57 -0.87 -3.52
N THR A 255 -16.95 -0.47 -2.32
CA THR A 255 -17.86 0.65 -2.13
C THR A 255 -17.09 1.97 -2.25
N ALA A 256 -17.80 3.07 -2.52
CA ALA A 256 -17.20 4.41 -2.48
C ALA A 256 -16.52 4.68 -1.12
N SER A 257 -17.09 4.14 -0.03
CA SER A 257 -16.50 4.24 1.31
C SER A 257 -15.20 3.44 1.44
N ASP A 258 -15.10 2.23 0.85
CA ASP A 258 -13.86 1.45 0.86
C ASP A 258 -12.72 2.22 0.16
N VAL A 259 -13.00 2.82 -1.00
CA VAL A 259 -12.03 3.65 -1.75
C VAL A 259 -11.65 4.89 -0.95
N GLN A 260 -12.64 5.59 -0.38
CA GLN A 260 -12.40 6.78 0.42
C GLN A 260 -11.50 6.50 1.63
N HIS A 261 -11.70 5.37 2.32
CA HIS A 261 -10.85 5.01 3.46
C HIS A 261 -9.40 4.74 3.07
N LEU A 262 -9.15 4.10 1.92
CA LEU A 262 -7.79 3.88 1.42
C LEU A 262 -7.10 5.19 1.01
N VAL A 263 -7.83 6.09 0.36
CA VAL A 263 -7.30 7.41 -0.01
C VAL A 263 -7.04 8.27 1.22
N GLN A 264 -7.94 8.24 2.21
CA GLN A 264 -7.73 8.94 3.49
C GLN A 264 -6.51 8.41 4.23
N LEU A 265 -6.25 7.10 4.18
CA LEU A 265 -5.02 6.52 4.75
C LEU A 265 -3.77 7.13 4.10
N ASP A 266 -3.72 7.19 2.77
CA ASP A 266 -2.60 7.80 2.05
C ASP A 266 -2.36 9.24 2.48
N ILE A 267 -3.41 10.07 2.48
CA ILE A 267 -3.29 11.49 2.86
C ILE A 267 -2.82 11.61 4.31
N LYS A 268 -3.38 10.83 5.25
CA LYS A 268 -2.95 10.84 6.66
C LYS A 268 -1.49 10.40 6.81
N LEU A 269 -1.07 9.36 6.10
CA LEU A 269 0.33 8.92 6.11
C LEU A 269 1.26 10.00 5.52
N GLN A 270 0.87 10.70 4.46
CA GLN A 270 1.67 11.78 3.89
C GLN A 270 1.88 12.94 4.88
N LEU A 271 0.83 13.33 5.61
CA LEU A 271 0.92 14.37 6.63
C LEU A 271 1.87 13.96 7.77
N ILE A 272 1.75 12.72 8.25
CA ILE A 272 2.64 12.16 9.28
C ILE A 272 4.09 12.09 8.76
N ASN A 273 4.29 11.54 7.57
CA ASN A 273 5.61 11.36 6.97
C ASN A 273 6.31 12.71 6.73
N LYS A 274 5.56 13.74 6.30
CA LYS A 274 6.08 15.10 6.15
C LYS A 274 6.63 15.64 7.47
N GLU A 275 5.87 15.49 8.56
CA GLU A 275 6.32 15.92 9.89
C GLU A 275 7.52 15.11 10.39
N MET A 276 7.52 13.78 10.18
CA MET A 276 8.66 12.92 10.55
C MET A 276 9.94 13.36 9.83
N LEU A 277 9.85 13.66 8.53
CA LEU A 277 10.98 14.15 7.75
C LEU A 277 11.47 15.51 8.24
N THR A 278 10.55 16.42 8.62
CA THR A 278 10.91 17.71 9.24
C THR A 278 11.68 17.49 10.54
N LEU A 279 11.20 16.66 11.46
CA LEU A 279 11.90 16.40 12.73
C LEU A 279 13.24 15.68 12.53
N MET A 280 13.31 14.74 11.58
CA MET A 280 14.57 14.09 11.22
C MET A 280 15.59 15.10 10.68
N PHE A 281 15.14 16.02 9.82
CA PHE A 281 15.98 17.08 9.28
C PHE A 281 16.44 18.04 10.36
N GLU A 282 15.54 18.52 11.21
CA GLU A 282 15.85 19.41 12.34
C GLU A 282 16.82 18.76 13.31
N LYS A 283 16.68 17.46 13.60
CA LYS A 283 17.61 16.72 14.45
C LYS A 283 18.99 16.57 13.81
N ALA A 284 19.05 16.35 12.50
CA ALA A 284 20.31 16.27 11.76
C ALA A 284 21.04 17.62 11.65
N HIS A 285 20.30 18.73 11.70
CA HIS A 285 20.82 20.10 11.61
C HIS A 285 20.73 20.87 12.93
N ALA A 286 20.47 20.18 14.04
CA ALA A 286 20.44 20.79 15.35
C ALA A 286 21.84 21.33 15.63
N PRO A 287 21.97 22.59 16.09
CA PRO A 287 23.26 23.11 16.49
C PRO A 287 23.84 22.15 17.54
N ALA A 288 25.12 21.79 17.36
CA ALA A 288 25.84 20.97 18.32
C ALA A 288 25.53 21.48 19.74
N PRO A 289 25.25 20.60 20.71
CA PRO A 289 24.92 21.06 22.05
C PRO A 289 26.03 22.01 22.54
N GLN A 290 25.69 23.05 23.29
CA GLN A 290 26.73 23.94 23.81
C GLN A 290 27.57 23.17 24.84
N LEU A 291 28.87 23.07 24.59
CA LEU A 291 29.79 22.44 25.53
C LEU A 291 29.87 23.25 26.84
N PRO A 292 30.16 22.59 27.97
CA PRO A 292 30.64 23.25 29.18
C PRO A 292 31.84 24.16 28.89
N GLN A 293 31.94 25.29 29.61
CA GLN A 293 33.09 26.20 29.52
C GLN A 293 34.40 25.45 29.75
N GLY A 294 35.40 25.65 28.87
CA GLY A 294 36.73 25.02 28.95
C GLY A 294 37.01 23.92 27.93
N ALA A 295 36.03 23.54 27.09
CA ALA A 295 36.19 22.51 26.07
C ALA A 295 37.11 22.89 24.89
N ASP A 296 37.26 24.18 24.59
CA ASP A 296 37.92 24.66 23.37
C ASP A 296 39.40 24.25 23.29
N LYS A 297 40.11 24.22 24.42
CA LYS A 297 41.52 23.78 24.52
C LYS A 297 41.67 22.34 24.04
N TYR A 298 40.77 21.45 24.47
CA TYR A 298 40.82 20.04 24.10
C TYR A 298 40.40 19.82 22.64
N TRP A 299 39.43 20.58 22.13
CA TRP A 299 39.06 20.52 20.72
C TRP A 299 40.17 20.99 19.80
N GLN A 300 40.89 22.06 20.13
CA GLN A 300 42.05 22.49 19.35
C GLN A 300 43.13 21.41 19.28
N ARG A 301 43.47 20.80 20.42
CA ARG A 301 44.46 19.72 20.48
C ARG A 301 44.02 18.49 19.68
N LEU A 302 42.74 18.11 19.71
CA LEU A 302 42.22 17.01 18.88
C LEU A 302 42.32 17.31 17.37
N LYS A 303 42.21 18.58 16.97
CA LYS A 303 42.40 19.01 15.58
C LYS A 303 43.87 18.93 15.17
N GLU A 304 44.77 19.40 16.03
CA GLU A 304 46.22 19.36 15.81
C GLU A 304 46.74 17.91 15.68
N GLU A 305 46.21 17.00 16.51
CA GLU A 305 46.56 15.57 16.48
C GLU A 305 45.86 14.77 15.37
N GLY A 306 45.04 15.43 14.56
CA GLY A 306 44.37 14.82 13.41
C GLY A 306 43.28 13.80 13.77
N PHE A 307 42.61 13.97 14.91
CA PHE A 307 41.44 13.15 15.26
C PHE A 307 40.12 13.74 14.75
N VAL A 308 40.01 15.06 14.68
CA VAL A 308 38.79 15.74 14.22
C VAL A 308 39.08 16.87 13.25
N ASP A 309 38.09 17.23 12.44
CA ASP A 309 38.16 18.31 11.47
C ASP A 309 37.86 19.69 12.10
N ALA A 310 37.82 20.72 11.26
CA ALA A 310 37.52 22.09 11.69
C ALA A 310 36.16 22.21 12.41
N ASN A 311 35.19 21.34 12.08
CA ASN A 311 33.85 21.28 12.64
C ASN A 311 33.73 20.29 13.82
N CYS A 312 34.86 19.80 14.35
CA CYS A 312 34.92 18.82 15.43
C CYS A 312 34.31 17.44 15.07
N GLN A 313 34.21 17.14 13.77
CA GLN A 313 33.78 15.83 13.26
C GLN A 313 34.98 14.88 13.13
N PRO A 314 34.83 13.58 13.38
CA PRO A 314 35.95 12.63 13.30
C PRO A 314 36.51 12.55 11.88
N LEU A 315 37.84 12.61 11.74
CA LEU A 315 38.48 12.51 10.43
C LEU A 315 38.41 11.07 9.86
N PRO A 316 38.46 10.91 8.52
CA PRO A 316 38.53 9.60 7.90
C PRO A 316 39.72 8.79 8.44
N GLY A 317 39.45 7.65 9.05
CA GLY A 317 40.46 6.79 9.68
C GLY A 317 40.38 6.75 11.22
N VAL A 318 39.63 7.65 11.85
CA VAL A 318 39.35 7.56 13.28
C VAL A 318 38.30 6.48 13.54
N THR A 319 38.66 5.52 14.37
CA THR A 319 37.83 4.34 14.68
C THR A 319 36.79 4.65 15.76
N ARG A 320 35.71 3.85 15.81
CA ARG A 320 34.70 3.92 16.90
C ARG A 320 35.31 3.76 18.29
N LYS A 321 36.36 2.94 18.42
CA LYS A 321 37.06 2.75 19.70
C LYS A 321 37.83 4.00 20.12
N GLN A 322 38.46 4.70 19.18
CA GLN A 322 39.11 6.00 19.45
C GLN A 322 38.06 7.07 19.79
N MET A 323 36.95 7.14 19.05
CA MET A 323 35.85 8.06 19.36
C MET A 323 35.28 7.81 20.77
N MET A 324 35.05 6.55 21.14
CA MET A 324 34.63 6.18 22.49
C MET A 324 35.61 6.67 23.55
N TYR A 325 36.91 6.44 23.34
CA TYR A 325 37.96 6.78 24.30
C TYR A 325 38.13 8.30 24.45
N ILE A 326 38.08 9.04 23.34
CA ILE A 326 38.02 10.51 23.34
C ILE A 326 36.80 10.98 24.13
N ALA A 327 35.60 10.48 23.82
CA ALA A 327 34.38 10.89 24.50
C ALA A 327 34.42 10.64 26.02
N ASP A 328 35.04 9.54 26.46
CA ASP A 328 35.15 9.19 27.89
C ASP A 328 36.13 10.14 28.63
N LEU A 329 37.33 10.37 28.09
CA LEU A 329 38.31 11.30 28.69
C LEU A 329 37.84 12.76 28.66
N PHE A 330 37.21 13.17 27.57
CA PHE A 330 36.65 14.51 27.42
C PHE A 330 35.54 14.74 28.46
N SER A 331 34.66 13.76 28.65
CA SER A 331 33.61 13.81 29.67
C SER A 331 34.17 13.90 31.08
N GLU A 332 35.23 13.14 31.37
CA GLU A 332 35.90 13.15 32.66
C GLU A 332 36.51 14.54 32.95
N LYS A 333 37.23 15.10 31.98
CA LYS A 333 37.87 16.43 32.12
C LYS A 333 36.86 17.57 32.27
N LEU A 334 35.69 17.45 31.66
CA LEU A 334 34.61 18.42 31.80
C LEU A 334 33.66 18.13 32.98
N GLY A 335 33.90 17.08 33.78
CA GLY A 335 33.02 16.73 34.90
C GLY A 335 31.60 16.29 34.49
N MET A 336 31.43 15.79 33.26
CA MET A 336 30.13 15.38 32.72
C MET A 336 29.70 14.03 33.33
N THR A 337 28.73 14.05 34.24
CA THR A 337 28.30 12.85 34.99
C THR A 337 27.02 12.20 34.47
N LYS A 338 26.04 12.98 33.99
CA LYS A 338 24.71 12.46 33.61
C LYS A 338 24.54 12.13 32.12
N SER A 339 25.35 12.72 31.25
CA SER A 339 25.20 12.65 29.79
C SER A 339 26.55 12.50 29.08
N LYS A 340 27.47 11.75 29.70
CA LYS A 340 28.88 11.66 29.26
C LYS A 340 29.03 11.39 27.75
N TRP A 341 28.30 10.43 27.21
CA TRP A 341 28.47 10.04 25.80
C TRP A 341 27.40 10.60 24.88
N LYS A 342 26.23 10.93 25.42
CA LYS A 342 25.09 11.38 24.61
C LYS A 342 25.44 12.62 23.78
N TYR A 343 26.22 13.54 24.35
CA TYR A 343 26.75 14.70 23.64
C TYR A 343 27.54 14.31 22.38
N PHE A 344 28.50 13.39 22.52
CA PHE A 344 29.38 12.97 21.43
C PHE A 344 28.67 12.05 20.42
N GLU A 345 27.73 11.23 20.91
CA GLU A 345 26.84 10.42 20.07
C GLU A 345 25.98 11.30 19.16
N GLU A 346 25.43 12.39 19.70
CA GLU A 346 24.68 13.39 18.94
C GLU A 346 25.60 14.17 17.98
N LEU A 347 26.76 14.65 18.45
CA LEU A 347 27.70 15.43 17.65
C LEU A 347 28.24 14.66 16.44
N TRP A 348 28.60 13.40 16.62
CA TRP A 348 29.22 12.57 15.57
C TRP A 348 28.22 11.68 14.84
N HIS A 349 26.93 11.79 15.17
CA HIS A 349 25.85 10.96 14.62
C HIS A 349 26.12 9.44 14.75
N ILE A 350 26.64 9.02 15.91
CA ILE A 350 26.93 7.62 16.23
C ILE A 350 26.14 7.18 17.45
N ASN A 351 25.89 5.87 17.59
CA ASN A 351 25.18 5.31 18.74
C ASN A 351 26.02 4.27 19.49
N ASN A 352 25.65 3.96 20.73
CA ASN A 352 26.16 2.83 21.51
C ASN A 352 27.67 2.89 21.84
N LEU A 353 28.21 4.07 22.15
CA LEU A 353 29.59 4.18 22.66
C LEU A 353 29.80 3.39 23.96
N ALA A 354 28.73 3.19 24.73
CA ALA A 354 28.71 2.34 25.91
C ALA A 354 29.12 0.90 25.65
N GLN A 355 28.62 0.34 24.55
CA GLN A 355 28.91 -1.02 24.17
C GLN A 355 30.38 -1.18 23.74
N GLU A 356 30.94 -0.17 23.06
CA GLU A 356 32.36 -0.14 22.68
C GLU A 356 33.26 -0.13 23.92
N LYS A 357 32.94 0.67 24.95
CA LYS A 357 33.70 0.66 26.21
C LYS A 357 33.67 -0.71 26.88
N TRP A 358 32.49 -1.32 26.96
CA TRP A 358 32.34 -2.66 27.55
C TRP A 358 33.21 -3.69 26.81
N GLN A 359 33.22 -3.66 25.48
CA GLN A 359 34.06 -4.55 24.68
C GLN A 359 35.55 -4.34 24.93
N CYS A 360 36.03 -3.09 24.97
CA CYS A 360 37.43 -2.78 25.31
C CYS A 360 37.82 -3.25 26.71
N GLN A 361 36.91 -3.17 27.68
CA GLN A 361 37.14 -3.66 29.04
C GLN A 361 37.24 -5.19 29.11
N GLN A 362 36.42 -5.91 28.33
CA GLN A 362 36.48 -7.37 28.26
C GLN A 362 37.78 -7.86 27.62
N THR A 363 38.29 -7.14 26.62
CA THR A 363 39.53 -7.52 25.91
C THR A 363 40.80 -6.99 26.58
N GLY A 364 40.70 -6.07 27.53
CA GLY A 364 41.84 -5.42 28.18
C GLY A 364 42.71 -4.60 27.22
N THR A 365 42.19 -4.24 26.05
CA THR A 365 42.94 -3.57 24.98
C THR A 365 42.46 -2.15 24.78
N LEU A 366 43.40 -1.21 24.89
CA LEU A 366 43.18 0.20 24.57
C LEU A 366 43.17 0.41 23.05
N PRO A 367 42.48 1.45 22.55
CA PRO A 367 42.47 1.76 21.13
C PRO A 367 43.88 2.13 20.63
N GLU A 368 44.08 1.96 19.32
CA GLU A 368 45.28 2.46 18.66
C GLU A 368 45.41 3.98 18.85
N ARG A 369 46.65 4.48 19.00
CA ARG A 369 46.95 5.89 19.34
C ARG A 369 46.38 6.37 20.68
N TYR A 370 46.04 5.48 21.64
CA TYR A 370 45.54 5.92 22.95
C TYR A 370 46.47 6.91 23.67
N LYS A 371 47.79 6.78 23.52
CA LYS A 371 48.77 7.70 24.14
C LYS A 371 48.66 9.12 23.60
N ASP A 372 48.40 9.27 22.30
CA ASP A 372 48.21 10.57 21.66
C ASP A 372 46.92 11.19 22.18
N ILE A 373 45.86 10.38 22.35
CA ILE A 373 44.60 10.81 22.95
C ILE A 373 44.81 11.23 24.42
N ASP A 374 45.55 10.45 25.22
CA ASP A 374 45.85 10.80 26.62
C ASP A 374 46.62 12.14 26.71
N ALA A 375 47.57 12.38 25.79
CA ALA A 375 48.33 13.61 25.74
C ALA A 375 47.45 14.84 25.47
N VAL A 376 46.41 14.70 24.62
CA VAL A 376 45.42 15.77 24.38
C VAL A 376 44.75 16.23 25.68
N PHE A 377 44.41 15.27 26.56
CA PHE A 377 43.73 15.53 27.82
C PHE A 377 44.67 15.70 29.03
N SER A 378 45.99 15.67 28.83
CA SER A 378 46.95 16.04 29.87
C SER A 378 46.89 17.54 30.16
N ASP A 379 46.92 17.94 31.44
CA ASP A 379 46.69 19.35 31.82
C ASP A 379 47.88 20.27 31.49
#